data_AF-E1VGZ0-F1
#
_entry.id   AF-E1VGZ0-F1
#
_cell.length_a   1.000
_cell.length_b   1.000
_cell.length_c   1.000
_cell.angle_alpha   90.00
_cell.angle_beta   90.00
_cell.angle_gamma   90.00
#
_symmetry.space_group_name_H-M   'P 1'
#
loop_
_entity.id
_entity.type
_entity.pdbx_description
1 polymer ?
#
loop_
_entity_poly.entity_id
_entity_poly.type
_entity_poly.pdbx_seq_one_letter_code
_entity_poly.pdbx_strand_id
1 'polypeptide(L)'
;MPESSTKTRNKVMATNTATERKVYEKPTDWTLMSPIFSSHIKRIGILRTFAGGLPMYTCIPALVVLHLTACVLAYQWLITPLMRTKKVRFRDYVIIDRHRIEGMNFFDKFNCMFCGYANGLTTLANVEIDNFSKVDLNALPLWRKVLASALIIPFVPLLAFFELNFQIIYNILVSTPLGMHRISMNEANQVLEKEQYAKQYPAFARIPTLMAKSVVFRFSMGLEQIESSWCPLKHLERREGVVYPSHHSRFFGPHQLEEMRQVLSTKGTVSDRLPKY
;
A
#
# COMPACT_ATOMS: atom_id res chain seq x y z
N MET A 1 -18.56 57.65 48.52
CA MET A 1 -19.16 56.45 49.12
C MET A 1 -20.57 56.29 48.57
N PRO A 2 -21.03 55.08 48.20
CA PRO A 2 -20.26 53.90 47.82
C PRO A 2 -20.06 53.85 46.29
N GLU A 3 -21.01 53.37 45.48
CA GLU A 3 -20.88 52.10 44.74
C GLU A 3 -21.29 52.25 43.25
N SER A 4 -21.04 51.32 42.32
CA SER A 4 -20.38 49.99 42.41
C SER A 4 -19.45 49.70 41.20
N SER A 5 -19.27 48.43 40.81
CA SER A 5 -18.42 47.97 39.71
C SER A 5 -19.17 47.07 38.72
N THR A 6 -18.81 47.13 37.43
CA THR A 6 -18.58 45.90 36.63
C THR A 6 -17.74 46.19 35.39
N LYS A 7 -16.49 45.72 35.38
CA LYS A 7 -15.67 45.68 34.15
C LYS A 7 -16.08 44.49 33.30
N THR A 8 -16.47 44.73 32.05
CA THR A 8 -16.76 43.70 31.05
C THR A 8 -15.50 42.85 30.79
N ARG A 9 -15.46 41.63 31.33
CA ARG A 9 -14.36 40.69 31.09
C ARG A 9 -14.84 39.66 30.08
N ASN A 10 -14.42 39.80 28.82
CA ASN A 10 -14.75 38.88 27.74
C ASN A 10 -14.31 37.46 28.10
N LYS A 11 -15.26 36.65 28.56
CA LYS A 11 -15.06 35.23 28.82
C LYS A 11 -15.24 34.50 27.50
N VAL A 12 -14.15 34.39 26.74
CA VAL A 12 -14.09 33.48 25.59
C VAL A 12 -14.49 32.09 26.08
N MET A 13 -15.69 31.64 25.71
CA MET A 13 -16.10 30.26 25.96
C MET A 13 -15.23 29.37 25.10
N ALA A 14 -14.18 28.81 25.69
CA ALA A 14 -13.52 27.63 25.16
C ALA A 14 -14.57 26.50 25.16
N THR A 15 -15.27 26.34 24.05
CA THR A 15 -16.15 25.21 23.79
C THR A 15 -15.27 23.98 23.69
N ASN A 16 -15.08 23.33 24.83
CA ASN A 16 -14.35 22.10 24.97
C ASN A 16 -15.23 20.96 24.40
N THR A 17 -15.38 20.95 23.07
CA THR A 17 -16.09 19.89 22.35
C THR A 17 -15.25 18.62 22.42
N ALA A 18 -15.42 17.89 23.53
CA ALA A 18 -15.12 16.48 23.57
C ALA A 18 -15.83 15.84 22.37
N THR A 19 -15.04 15.30 21.43
CA THR A 19 -15.58 14.61 20.27
C THR A 19 -16.44 13.46 20.76
N GLU A 20 -17.76 13.58 20.57
CA GLU A 20 -18.68 12.48 20.76
C GLU A 20 -18.18 11.29 19.93
N ARG A 21 -17.70 10.25 20.62
CA ARG A 21 -17.52 8.95 19.97
C ARG A 21 -18.91 8.48 19.62
N LYS A 22 -19.32 8.66 18.36
CA LYS A 22 -20.49 7.95 17.81
C LYS A 22 -20.29 6.47 18.11
N VAL A 23 -21.13 5.94 19.00
CA VAL A 23 -21.13 4.53 19.36
C VAL A 23 -21.47 3.75 18.10
N TYR A 24 -20.74 2.67 17.82
CA TYR A 24 -21.03 1.82 16.67
C TYR A 24 -22.38 1.13 16.88
N GLU A 25 -23.40 1.59 16.16
CA GLU A 25 -24.68 0.88 16.05
C GLU A 25 -24.54 -0.25 15.03
N LYS A 26 -24.99 -1.45 15.40
CA LYS A 26 -24.89 -2.63 14.54
C LYS A 26 -25.94 -2.53 13.41
N PRO A 27 -25.55 -2.68 12.13
CA PRO A 27 -26.50 -2.68 11.02
C PRO A 27 -27.59 -3.75 11.15
N THR A 28 -28.75 -3.50 10.53
CA THR A 28 -29.88 -4.45 10.47
C THR A 28 -29.91 -5.29 9.18
N ASP A 29 -29.33 -4.81 8.08
CA ASP A 29 -29.14 -5.61 6.85
C ASP A 29 -28.01 -6.62 7.07
N TRP A 30 -28.33 -7.91 6.99
CA TRP A 30 -27.38 -9.02 7.20
C TRP A 30 -26.15 -8.97 6.27
N THR A 31 -26.27 -8.37 5.08
CA THR A 31 -25.16 -8.18 4.14
C THR A 31 -24.16 -7.11 4.58
N LEU A 32 -24.56 -6.28 5.56
CA LEU A 32 -23.78 -5.20 6.17
C LEU A 32 -23.37 -5.57 7.63
N MET A 33 -23.99 -6.59 8.22
CA MET A 33 -23.70 -7.15 9.56
C MET A 33 -22.42 -8.01 9.64
N SER A 34 -21.84 -8.42 8.51
CA SER A 34 -20.70 -9.35 8.41
C SER A 34 -19.63 -8.82 7.41
N PRO A 35 -18.47 -9.47 7.18
CA PRO A 35 -17.24 -8.80 6.76
C PRO A 35 -17.33 -8.05 5.42
N ILE A 36 -16.29 -7.29 5.09
CA ILE A 36 -16.09 -6.69 3.75
C ILE A 36 -16.26 -7.74 2.64
N PHE A 37 -15.92 -8.99 2.92
CA PHE A 37 -16.19 -10.16 2.10
C PHE A 37 -17.69 -10.34 1.74
N SER A 38 -18.60 -10.12 2.68
CA SER A 38 -20.06 -10.17 2.45
C SER A 38 -20.55 -9.07 1.51
N SER A 39 -19.96 -7.87 1.57
CA SER A 39 -20.24 -6.80 0.60
C SER A 39 -19.90 -7.24 -0.82
N HIS A 40 -18.76 -7.92 -1.03
CA HIS A 40 -18.42 -8.50 -2.33
C HIS A 40 -19.30 -9.69 -2.71
N ILE A 41 -19.68 -10.57 -1.78
CA ILE A 41 -20.63 -11.67 -2.06
C ILE A 41 -21.97 -11.10 -2.56
N LYS A 42 -22.49 -10.02 -1.96
CA LYS A 42 -23.72 -9.33 -2.42
C LYS A 42 -23.59 -8.82 -3.85
N ARG A 43 -22.41 -8.31 -4.22
CA ARG A 43 -22.14 -7.65 -5.49
C ARG A 43 -21.84 -8.60 -6.65
N ILE A 44 -20.89 -9.53 -6.47
CA ILE A 44 -20.32 -10.37 -7.54
C ILE A 44 -20.58 -11.88 -7.36
N GLY A 45 -21.24 -12.25 -6.27
CA GLY A 45 -21.58 -13.63 -5.91
C GLY A 45 -20.46 -14.36 -5.16
N ILE A 46 -20.85 -15.41 -4.45
CA ILE A 46 -19.96 -16.20 -3.59
C ILE A 46 -18.78 -16.82 -4.37
N LEU A 47 -19.04 -17.40 -5.54
CA LEU A 47 -18.04 -18.10 -6.34
C LEU A 47 -16.87 -17.19 -6.73
N ARG A 48 -17.17 -16.00 -7.27
CA ARG A 48 -16.15 -15.01 -7.67
C ARG A 48 -15.38 -14.48 -6.48
N THR A 49 -16.08 -14.15 -5.40
CA THR A 49 -15.48 -13.60 -4.19
C THR A 49 -14.48 -14.57 -3.56
N PHE A 50 -14.80 -15.87 -3.46
CA PHE A 50 -13.86 -16.88 -2.96
C PHE A 50 -12.76 -17.22 -3.97
N ALA A 51 -13.09 -17.34 -5.26
CA ALA A 51 -12.11 -17.65 -6.31
C ALA A 51 -11.00 -16.60 -6.42
N GLY A 52 -11.29 -15.32 -6.21
CA GLY A 52 -10.29 -14.25 -6.19
C GLY A 52 -9.74 -13.91 -4.80
N GLY A 53 -10.54 -14.04 -3.75
CA GLY A 53 -10.15 -13.67 -2.38
C GLY A 53 -9.20 -14.68 -1.72
N LEU A 54 -9.44 -15.99 -1.87
CA LEU A 54 -8.57 -17.01 -1.24
C LEU A 54 -7.14 -17.02 -1.81
N PRO A 55 -6.90 -16.93 -3.14
CA PRO A 55 -5.54 -16.94 -3.67
C PRO A 55 -4.68 -15.75 -3.24
N MET A 56 -5.25 -14.63 -2.76
CA MET A 56 -4.48 -13.49 -2.28
C MET A 56 -3.45 -13.89 -1.21
N TYR A 57 -3.84 -14.78 -0.29
CA TYR A 57 -2.95 -15.21 0.79
C TYR A 57 -1.77 -16.06 0.30
N THR A 58 -1.83 -16.61 -0.92
CA THR A 58 -0.70 -17.34 -1.51
C THR A 58 0.49 -16.44 -1.86
N CYS A 59 0.33 -15.11 -1.85
CA CYS A 59 1.47 -14.18 -1.98
C CYS A 59 2.24 -13.95 -0.66
N ILE A 60 1.78 -14.47 0.49
CA ILE A 60 2.47 -14.30 1.78
C ILE A 60 3.94 -14.76 1.72
N PRO A 61 4.28 -15.97 1.18
CA PRO A 61 5.68 -16.37 1.01
C PRO A 61 6.48 -15.42 0.13
N ALA A 62 5.90 -14.93 -0.97
CA ALA A 62 6.56 -13.96 -1.84
C ALA A 62 6.81 -12.62 -1.11
N LEU A 63 5.87 -12.14 -0.29
CA LEU A 63 6.06 -10.95 0.54
C LEU A 63 7.13 -11.14 1.62
N VAL A 64 7.27 -12.34 2.20
CA VAL A 64 8.37 -12.66 3.13
C VAL A 64 9.72 -12.63 2.41
N VAL A 65 9.80 -13.25 1.23
CA VAL A 65 11.01 -13.20 0.39
C VAL A 65 11.33 -11.74 0.02
N LEU A 66 10.36 -10.95 -0.45
CA LEU A 66 10.54 -9.53 -0.79
C LEU A 66 11.11 -8.72 0.37
N HIS A 67 10.61 -8.94 1.59
CA HIS A 67 11.09 -8.25 2.78
C HIS A 67 12.54 -8.63 3.11
N LEU A 68 12.83 -9.93 3.26
CA LEU A 68 14.13 -10.38 3.73
C LEU A 68 15.23 -10.21 2.67
N THR A 69 14.95 -10.53 1.41
CA THR A 69 15.98 -10.56 0.35
C THR A 69 16.11 -9.21 -0.35
N ALA A 70 15.01 -8.63 -0.86
CA ALA A 70 15.10 -7.38 -1.60
C ALA A 70 15.26 -6.18 -0.67
N CYS A 71 14.34 -6.00 0.29
CA CYS A 71 14.33 -4.79 1.12
C CYS A 71 15.49 -4.77 2.14
N VAL A 72 15.58 -5.78 3.00
CA VAL A 72 16.59 -5.81 4.06
C VAL A 72 17.98 -6.11 3.50
N LEU A 73 18.17 -7.26 2.85
CA LEU A 73 19.50 -7.68 2.43
C LEU A 73 20.02 -6.87 1.23
N ALA A 74 19.35 -6.90 0.08
CA ALA A 74 19.84 -6.21 -1.12
C ALA A 74 19.84 -4.68 -0.97
N TYR A 75 18.73 -4.07 -0.52
CA TYR A 75 18.67 -2.60 -0.45
C TYR A 75 19.29 -2.02 0.82
N GLN A 76 18.87 -2.42 2.02
CA GLN A 76 19.34 -1.77 3.25
C GLN A 76 20.76 -2.17 3.67
N TRP A 77 21.15 -3.44 3.49
CA TRP A 77 22.46 -3.94 3.93
C TRP A 77 23.55 -3.82 2.84
N LEU A 78 23.20 -3.95 1.55
CA LEU A 78 24.18 -3.95 0.46
C LEU A 78 24.19 -2.63 -0.33
N ILE A 79 23.10 -2.29 -1.04
CA ILE A 79 23.05 -1.06 -1.87
C ILE A 79 23.24 0.20 -1.04
N THR A 80 22.52 0.36 0.08
CA THR A 80 22.51 1.61 0.86
C THR A 80 23.89 2.06 1.32
N PRO A 81 24.72 1.23 2.01
CA PRO A 81 26.06 1.64 2.42
C PRO A 81 27.07 1.77 1.27
N LEU A 82 26.95 0.94 0.21
CA LEU A 82 27.85 0.97 -0.94
C LEU A 82 27.61 2.21 -1.81
N MET A 83 26.34 2.48 -2.15
CA MET A 83 25.91 3.57 -3.04
C MET A 83 25.60 4.88 -2.31
N ARG A 84 25.64 4.89 -0.97
CA ARG A 84 25.33 6.06 -0.12
C ARG A 84 23.92 6.62 -0.32
N THR A 85 22.93 5.76 -0.57
CA THR A 85 21.53 6.18 -0.71
C THR A 85 20.94 6.62 0.64
N LYS A 86 19.81 7.32 0.61
CA LYS A 86 19.05 7.66 1.82
C LYS A 86 18.51 6.37 2.47
N LYS A 87 18.92 6.10 3.71
CA LYS A 87 18.38 4.97 4.50
C LYS A 87 16.89 5.15 4.74
N VAL A 88 16.13 4.09 4.45
CA VAL A 88 14.68 4.03 4.62
C VAL A 88 14.36 3.38 5.98
N ARG A 89 13.32 3.83 6.69
CA ARG A 89 12.89 3.26 7.99
C ARG A 89 11.60 2.47 7.79
N PHE A 90 11.64 1.15 8.01
CA PHE A 90 10.49 0.25 7.85
C PHE A 90 9.17 0.77 8.43
N ARG A 91 9.21 1.24 9.68
CA ARG A 91 8.04 1.74 10.42
C ARG A 91 7.35 2.97 9.83
N ASP A 92 7.96 3.67 8.88
CA ASP A 92 7.37 4.86 8.25
C ASP A 92 6.52 4.51 7.03
N TYR A 93 6.61 3.27 6.54
CA TYR A 93 5.90 2.77 5.35
C TYR A 93 4.97 1.59 5.69
N VAL A 94 5.42 0.66 6.55
CA VAL A 94 4.59 -0.47 7.00
C VAL A 94 3.81 -0.08 8.24
N ILE A 95 2.51 0.12 8.07
CA ILE A 95 1.58 0.60 9.09
C ILE A 95 0.49 -0.47 9.31
N ILE A 96 0.45 -1.04 10.51
CA ILE A 96 -0.44 -2.15 10.87
C ILE A 96 -1.22 -1.77 12.13
N ASP A 97 -2.28 -0.99 11.93
CA ASP A 97 -3.05 -0.34 13.00
C ASP A 97 -4.56 -0.42 12.79
N ARG A 98 -5.04 -0.46 11.54
CA ARG A 98 -6.46 -0.53 11.17
C ARG A 98 -7.22 -1.70 11.81
N HIS A 99 -6.53 -2.78 12.17
CA HIS A 99 -7.10 -3.89 12.95
C HIS A 99 -7.65 -3.48 14.33
N ARG A 100 -7.29 -2.30 14.84
CA ARG A 100 -7.82 -1.70 16.08
C ARG A 100 -9.16 -0.98 15.88
N ILE A 101 -9.63 -0.79 14.65
CA ILE A 101 -10.92 -0.13 14.38
C ILE A 101 -12.05 -1.02 14.95
N GLU A 102 -12.92 -0.38 15.74
CA GLU A 102 -14.11 -1.00 16.35
C GLU A 102 -15.17 -1.29 15.28
N GLY A 103 -16.06 -2.27 15.50
CA GLY A 103 -17.10 -2.65 14.51
C GLY A 103 -16.62 -3.56 13.36
N MET A 104 -15.31 -3.84 13.26
CA MET A 104 -14.76 -4.87 12.37
C MET A 104 -14.65 -6.23 13.07
N ASN A 105 -14.94 -7.32 12.35
CA ASN A 105 -14.75 -8.68 12.87
C ASN A 105 -13.29 -9.15 12.74
N PHE A 106 -12.99 -10.35 13.27
CA PHE A 106 -11.63 -10.91 13.25
C PHE A 106 -11.04 -11.04 11.82
N PHE A 107 -11.86 -11.44 10.85
CA PHE A 107 -11.41 -11.66 9.47
C PHE A 107 -11.15 -10.34 8.73
N ASP A 108 -11.99 -9.32 8.91
CA ASP A 108 -11.73 -7.96 8.42
C ASP A 108 -10.43 -7.42 9.02
N LYS A 109 -10.23 -7.60 10.34
CA LYS A 109 -9.02 -7.18 11.05
C LYS A 109 -7.77 -7.88 10.50
N PHE A 110 -7.83 -9.18 10.24
CA PHE A 110 -6.74 -9.92 9.60
C PHE A 110 -6.41 -9.37 8.20
N ASN A 111 -7.43 -9.15 7.36
CA ASN A 111 -7.25 -8.56 6.03
C ASN A 111 -6.66 -7.15 6.09
N CYS A 112 -7.07 -6.33 7.07
CA CYS A 112 -6.51 -5.01 7.29
C CYS A 112 -5.01 -5.06 7.66
N MET A 113 -4.58 -6.06 8.45
CA MET A 113 -3.16 -6.26 8.77
C MET A 113 -2.36 -6.71 7.55
N PHE A 114 -2.88 -7.71 6.82
CA PHE A 114 -2.27 -8.22 5.59
C PHE A 114 -2.12 -7.12 4.53
N CYS A 115 -3.17 -6.35 4.26
CA CYS A 115 -3.13 -5.23 3.31
C CYS A 115 -2.16 -4.13 3.75
N GLY A 116 -2.13 -3.78 5.05
CA GLY A 116 -1.18 -2.78 5.59
C GLY A 116 0.28 -3.22 5.46
N TYR A 117 0.57 -4.51 5.70
CA TYR A 117 1.90 -5.07 5.48
C TYR A 117 2.29 -5.09 3.99
N ALA A 118 1.43 -5.64 3.12
CA ALA A 118 1.72 -5.79 1.70
C ALA A 118 1.90 -4.45 0.98
N ASN A 119 1.00 -3.48 1.20
CA ASN A 119 1.10 -2.13 0.62
C ASN A 119 2.32 -1.39 1.15
N GLY A 120 2.54 -1.41 2.48
CA GLY A 120 3.66 -0.72 3.10
C GLY A 120 5.02 -1.27 2.67
N LEU A 121 5.15 -2.60 2.56
CA LEU A 121 6.38 -3.26 2.12
C LEU A 121 6.68 -2.95 0.65
N THR A 122 5.65 -2.98 -0.20
CA THR A 122 5.80 -2.66 -1.62
C THR A 122 6.15 -1.17 -1.80
N THR A 123 5.56 -0.28 -1.00
CA THR A 123 5.92 1.15 -0.99
C THR A 123 7.37 1.37 -0.54
N LEU A 124 7.83 0.64 0.48
CA LEU A 124 9.22 0.69 0.93
C LEU A 124 10.20 0.23 -0.16
N ALA A 125 9.94 -0.92 -0.78
CA ALA A 125 10.74 -1.41 -1.91
C ALA A 125 10.77 -0.40 -3.07
N ASN A 126 9.63 0.22 -3.38
CA ASN A 126 9.50 1.23 -4.42
C ASN A 126 10.39 2.45 -4.15
N VAL A 127 10.38 2.95 -2.90
CA VAL A 127 11.20 4.09 -2.45
C VAL A 127 12.68 3.75 -2.36
N GLU A 128 13.04 2.51 -2.03
CA GLU A 128 14.43 2.05 -2.06
C GLU A 128 15.00 2.02 -3.49
N ILE A 129 14.22 1.54 -4.47
CA ILE A 129 14.56 1.63 -5.89
C ILE A 129 14.63 3.10 -6.35
N ASP A 130 13.72 3.97 -5.89
CA ASP A 130 13.75 5.42 -6.20
C ASP A 130 14.96 6.16 -5.62
N ASN A 131 15.40 5.78 -4.42
CA ASN A 131 16.60 6.34 -3.82
C ASN A 131 17.86 5.85 -4.56
N PHE A 132 17.87 4.59 -5.02
CA PHE A 132 18.94 4.07 -5.87
C PHE A 132 18.95 4.69 -7.27
N SER A 133 17.81 4.95 -7.90
CA SER A 133 17.74 5.52 -9.26
C SER A 133 18.17 6.98 -9.37
N LYS A 134 18.44 7.64 -8.24
CA LYS A 134 18.90 9.05 -8.13
C LYS A 134 20.37 9.20 -7.77
N VAL A 135 21.11 8.10 -7.59
CA VAL A 135 22.55 8.13 -7.28
C VAL A 135 23.32 8.67 -8.49
N ASP A 136 24.36 9.46 -8.25
CA ASP A 136 25.37 9.70 -9.28
C ASP A 136 26.42 8.58 -9.23
N LEU A 137 26.35 7.66 -10.19
CA LEU A 137 27.31 6.57 -10.32
C LEU A 137 28.71 7.05 -10.74
N ASN A 138 28.86 8.25 -11.30
CA ASN A 138 30.16 8.80 -11.69
C ASN A 138 30.94 9.32 -10.49
N ALA A 139 30.26 9.93 -9.51
CA ALA A 139 30.84 10.34 -8.23
C ALA A 139 31.30 9.17 -7.32
N LEU A 140 31.01 7.91 -7.69
CA LEU A 140 31.40 6.74 -6.91
C LEU A 140 32.66 6.04 -7.47
N PRO A 141 33.62 5.65 -6.60
CA PRO A 141 34.82 4.92 -7.01
C PRO A 141 34.45 3.54 -7.58
N LEU A 142 35.27 3.06 -8.54
CA LEU A 142 35.00 1.84 -9.30
C LEU A 142 34.78 0.61 -8.41
N TRP A 143 35.55 0.45 -7.34
CA TRP A 143 35.44 -0.70 -6.43
C TRP A 143 34.06 -0.80 -5.78
N ARG A 144 33.39 0.32 -5.45
CA ARG A 144 32.02 0.31 -4.89
C ARG A 144 31.01 -0.18 -5.92
N LYS A 145 31.17 0.23 -7.17
CA LYS A 145 30.32 -0.20 -8.30
C LYS A 145 30.48 -1.69 -8.57
N VAL A 146 31.73 -2.16 -8.71
CA VAL A 146 32.05 -3.59 -8.93
C VAL A 146 31.55 -4.45 -7.78
N LEU A 147 31.81 -4.06 -6.53
CA LEU A 147 31.38 -4.80 -5.34
C LEU A 147 29.85 -4.87 -5.24
N ALA A 148 29.15 -3.75 -5.44
CA ALA A 148 27.69 -3.74 -5.42
C ALA A 148 27.09 -4.60 -6.54
N SER A 149 27.62 -4.51 -7.77
CA SER A 149 27.19 -5.37 -8.87
C SER A 149 27.41 -6.85 -8.55
N ALA A 150 28.59 -7.24 -8.07
CA ALA A 150 28.90 -8.62 -7.69
C ALA A 150 27.96 -9.15 -6.60
N LEU A 151 27.62 -8.32 -5.62
CA LEU A 151 26.72 -8.68 -4.51
C LEU A 151 25.23 -8.69 -4.91
N ILE A 152 24.83 -7.97 -5.97
CA ILE A 152 23.43 -7.87 -6.43
C ILE A 152 23.10 -8.85 -7.56
N ILE A 153 24.08 -9.30 -8.35
CA ILE A 153 23.89 -10.35 -9.37
C ILE A 153 23.16 -11.59 -8.83
N PRO A 154 23.47 -12.14 -7.64
CA PRO A 154 22.72 -13.27 -7.04
C PRO A 154 21.24 -13.00 -6.77
N PHE A 155 20.80 -11.74 -6.71
CA PHE A 155 19.41 -11.34 -6.49
C PHE A 155 18.64 -11.16 -7.81
N VAL A 156 19.30 -11.10 -8.96
CA VAL A 156 18.65 -10.94 -10.27
C VAL A 156 17.59 -12.02 -10.56
N PRO A 157 17.80 -13.32 -10.25
CA PRO A 157 16.76 -14.35 -10.42
C PRO A 157 15.47 -14.06 -9.64
N LEU A 158 15.53 -13.31 -8.53
CA LEU A 158 14.33 -12.94 -7.76
C LEU A 158 13.41 -12.01 -8.55
N LEU A 159 13.92 -11.23 -9.52
CA LEU A 159 13.07 -10.42 -10.39
C LEU A 159 12.13 -11.30 -11.23
N ALA A 160 12.63 -12.42 -11.76
CA ALA A 160 11.81 -13.39 -12.49
C ALA A 160 10.83 -14.11 -11.56
N PHE A 161 11.26 -14.45 -10.33
CA PHE A 161 10.37 -15.01 -9.31
C PHE A 161 9.21 -14.06 -8.96
N PHE A 162 9.49 -12.79 -8.71
CA PHE A 162 8.44 -11.80 -8.39
C PHE A 162 7.53 -11.50 -9.59
N GLU A 163 8.08 -11.43 -10.81
CA GLU A 163 7.27 -11.31 -12.02
C GLU A 163 6.30 -12.49 -12.15
N LEU A 164 6.80 -13.73 -12.02
CA LEU A 164 5.96 -14.93 -12.13
C LEU A 164 4.87 -14.99 -11.05
N ASN A 165 5.22 -14.65 -9.80
CA ASN A 165 4.26 -14.56 -8.70
C ASN A 165 3.19 -13.49 -8.97
N PHE A 166 3.57 -12.31 -9.47
CA PHE A 166 2.61 -11.27 -9.83
C PHE A 166 1.69 -11.71 -10.97
N GLN A 167 2.23 -12.34 -12.01
CA GLN A 167 1.43 -12.82 -13.14
C GLN A 167 0.44 -13.92 -12.72
N ILE A 168 0.90 -14.93 -11.98
CA ILE A 168 0.04 -16.04 -11.55
C ILE A 168 -0.94 -15.57 -10.47
N ILE A 169 -0.45 -15.05 -9.34
CA ILE A 169 -1.30 -14.78 -8.19
C ILE A 169 -2.18 -13.56 -8.47
N TYR A 170 -1.61 -12.42 -8.89
CA TYR A 170 -2.41 -11.22 -9.10
C TYR A 170 -3.16 -11.21 -10.44
N ASN A 171 -2.47 -11.34 -11.59
CA ASN A 171 -3.11 -11.16 -12.90
C ASN A 171 -4.05 -12.30 -13.32
N ILE A 172 -3.77 -13.54 -12.89
CA ILE A 172 -4.62 -14.71 -13.17
C ILE A 172 -5.56 -14.98 -11.99
N LEU A 173 -5.05 -15.37 -10.82
CA LEU A 173 -5.89 -15.92 -9.75
C LEU A 173 -6.75 -14.87 -9.02
N VAL A 174 -6.26 -13.65 -8.81
CA VAL A 174 -6.98 -12.63 -8.02
C VAL A 174 -7.81 -11.68 -8.89
N SER A 175 -7.19 -11.02 -9.87
CA SER A 175 -7.85 -9.96 -10.64
C SER A 175 -8.85 -10.49 -11.69
N THR A 176 -8.63 -11.69 -12.25
CA THR A 176 -9.57 -12.25 -13.24
C THR A 176 -10.92 -12.64 -12.62
N PRO A 177 -10.99 -13.26 -11.41
CA PRO A 177 -12.26 -13.54 -10.71
C PRO A 177 -12.86 -12.37 -9.92
N LEU A 178 -12.14 -11.25 -9.75
CA LEU A 178 -12.67 -10.01 -9.13
C LEU A 178 -12.91 -8.85 -10.13
N GLY A 179 -12.56 -9.03 -11.40
CA GLY A 179 -12.77 -8.04 -12.46
C GLY A 179 -11.87 -6.81 -12.35
N MET A 180 -10.79 -6.87 -11.57
CA MET A 180 -9.89 -5.73 -11.31
C MET A 180 -9.13 -5.33 -12.58
N HIS A 181 -8.79 -4.03 -12.66
CA HIS A 181 -7.91 -3.49 -13.68
C HIS A 181 -6.51 -4.13 -13.56
N ARG A 182 -5.82 -4.34 -14.67
CA ARG A 182 -4.45 -4.88 -14.71
C ARG A 182 -3.57 -3.91 -15.47
N ILE A 183 -2.37 -3.66 -14.98
CA ILE A 183 -1.37 -2.86 -15.70
C ILE A 183 -0.41 -3.82 -16.39
N SER A 184 -0.36 -3.73 -17.71
CA SER A 184 0.56 -4.48 -18.55
C SER A 184 2.01 -4.03 -18.35
N MET A 185 2.96 -4.88 -18.73
CA MET A 185 4.38 -4.52 -18.78
C MET A 185 4.61 -3.28 -19.66
N ASN A 186 3.87 -3.16 -20.76
CA ASN A 186 4.03 -2.06 -21.72
C ASN A 186 3.58 -0.72 -21.14
N GLU A 187 2.42 -0.66 -20.48
CA GLU A 187 1.93 0.56 -19.81
C GLU A 187 2.88 0.98 -18.68
N ALA A 188 3.39 0.02 -17.89
CA ALA A 188 4.38 0.29 -16.86
C ALA A 188 5.67 0.88 -17.46
N ASN A 189 6.17 0.31 -18.55
CA ASN A 189 7.36 0.81 -19.24
C ASN A 189 7.15 2.21 -19.84
N GLN A 190 5.97 2.49 -20.41
CA GLN A 190 5.60 3.83 -20.91
C GLN A 190 5.60 4.89 -19.81
N VAL A 191 5.11 4.57 -18.61
CA VAL A 191 5.18 5.46 -17.43
C VAL A 191 6.64 5.75 -17.07
N LEU A 192 7.48 4.72 -16.95
CA LEU A 192 8.90 4.86 -16.60
C LEU A 192 9.71 5.60 -17.68
N GLU A 193 9.37 5.43 -18.96
CA GLU A 193 10.00 6.16 -20.06
C GLU A 193 9.60 7.65 -20.04
N LYS A 194 8.32 7.95 -19.83
CA LYS A 194 7.80 9.32 -19.71
C LYS A 194 8.44 10.07 -18.54
N GLU A 195 8.66 9.40 -17.41
CA GLU A 195 9.39 9.94 -16.24
C GLU A 195 10.92 9.99 -16.44
N GLN A 196 11.44 9.56 -17.60
CA GLN A 196 12.87 9.44 -17.89
C GLN A 196 13.65 8.63 -16.83
N TYR A 197 13.02 7.59 -16.30
CA TYR A 197 13.49 6.86 -15.14
C TYR A 197 14.89 6.25 -15.36
N ALA A 198 15.80 6.54 -14.43
CA ALA A 198 17.22 6.14 -14.43
C ALA A 198 17.96 6.42 -15.77
N LYS A 199 17.55 7.43 -16.54
CA LYS A 199 18.11 7.73 -17.87
C LYS A 199 19.59 8.12 -17.85
N GLN A 200 20.10 8.59 -16.71
CA GLN A 200 21.52 8.89 -16.50
C GLN A 200 22.41 7.64 -16.35
N TYR A 201 21.82 6.43 -16.28
CA TYR A 201 22.58 5.19 -16.13
C TYR A 201 22.93 4.54 -17.47
N PRO A 202 24.13 3.93 -17.57
CA PRO A 202 24.48 3.09 -18.71
C PRO A 202 23.54 1.87 -18.78
N ALA A 203 23.33 1.32 -19.98
CA ALA A 203 22.33 0.29 -20.24
C ALA A 203 22.40 -0.90 -19.26
N PHE A 204 23.61 -1.38 -18.92
CA PHE A 204 23.79 -2.52 -18.00
C PHE A 204 23.27 -2.27 -16.58
N ALA A 205 23.22 -1.01 -16.12
CA ALA A 205 22.65 -0.64 -14.83
C ALA A 205 21.20 -0.17 -14.95
N ARG A 206 20.85 0.50 -16.06
CA ARG A 206 19.49 1.00 -16.32
C ARG A 206 18.47 -0.11 -16.52
N ILE A 207 18.80 -1.14 -17.32
CA ILE A 207 17.90 -2.26 -17.63
C ILE A 207 17.42 -3.00 -16.37
N PRO A 208 18.30 -3.54 -15.49
CA PRO A 208 17.83 -4.22 -14.28
C PRO A 208 17.09 -3.28 -13.31
N THR A 209 17.46 -2.00 -13.26
CA THR A 209 16.73 -0.99 -12.47
C THR A 209 15.30 -0.79 -12.97
N LEU A 210 15.11 -0.68 -14.29
CA LEU A 210 13.78 -0.57 -14.91
C LEU A 210 12.95 -1.84 -14.73
N MET A 211 13.55 -3.03 -14.84
CA MET A 211 12.87 -4.30 -14.59
C MET A 211 12.38 -4.38 -13.13
N ALA A 212 13.25 -4.12 -12.15
CA ALA A 212 12.89 -4.10 -10.73
C ALA A 212 11.79 -3.07 -10.43
N LYS A 213 11.92 -1.85 -10.96
CA LYS A 213 10.92 -0.79 -10.81
C LYS A 213 9.58 -1.17 -11.44
N SER A 214 9.57 -1.77 -12.63
CA SER A 214 8.34 -2.19 -13.32
C SER A 214 7.58 -3.28 -12.56
N VAL A 215 8.29 -4.27 -12.00
CA VAL A 215 7.70 -5.31 -11.14
C VAL A 215 7.05 -4.69 -9.90
N VAL A 216 7.80 -3.88 -9.15
CA VAL A 216 7.30 -3.26 -7.91
C VAL A 216 6.17 -2.26 -8.19
N PHE A 217 6.26 -1.49 -9.27
CA PHE A 217 5.21 -0.55 -9.68
C PHE A 217 3.90 -1.29 -10.02
N ARG A 218 3.94 -2.30 -10.89
CA ARG A 218 2.73 -3.06 -11.25
C ARG A 218 2.13 -3.78 -10.03
N PHE A 219 2.96 -4.32 -9.14
CA PHE A 219 2.47 -4.89 -7.90
C PHE A 219 1.83 -3.84 -6.98
N SER A 220 2.44 -2.66 -6.83
CA SER A 220 1.86 -1.54 -6.08
C SER A 220 0.49 -1.10 -6.62
N MET A 221 0.32 -1.05 -7.95
CA MET A 221 -0.97 -0.70 -8.56
C MET A 221 -2.00 -1.84 -8.52
N GLY A 222 -1.56 -3.09 -8.34
CA GLY A 222 -2.44 -4.21 -8.02
C GLY A 222 -2.92 -4.18 -6.57
N LEU A 223 -2.00 -3.88 -5.65
CA LEU A 223 -2.29 -3.73 -4.22
C LEU A 223 -3.16 -2.50 -3.92
N GLU A 224 -3.03 -1.39 -4.66
CA GLU A 224 -3.93 -0.23 -4.57
C GLU A 224 -5.39 -0.61 -4.82
N GLN A 225 -5.66 -1.45 -5.83
CA GLN A 225 -7.00 -1.93 -6.13
C GLN A 225 -7.51 -2.94 -5.09
N ILE A 226 -6.63 -3.79 -4.55
CA ILE A 226 -7.00 -4.66 -3.44
C ILE A 226 -7.34 -3.81 -2.21
N GLU A 227 -6.49 -2.85 -1.83
CA GLU A 227 -6.70 -2.02 -0.65
C GLU A 227 -7.96 -1.15 -0.78
N SER A 228 -8.20 -0.51 -1.93
CA SER A 228 -9.40 0.29 -2.19
C SER A 228 -10.70 -0.53 -2.26
N SER A 229 -10.61 -1.84 -2.48
CA SER A 229 -11.77 -2.76 -2.53
C SER A 229 -11.97 -3.56 -1.23
N TRP A 230 -10.92 -3.80 -0.46
CA TRP A 230 -10.91 -4.73 0.68
C TRP A 230 -10.48 -4.10 2.02
N CYS A 231 -9.89 -2.91 1.99
CA CYS A 231 -9.46 -2.17 3.18
C CYS A 231 -9.44 -0.63 2.94
N PRO A 232 -10.49 0.01 2.39
CA PRO A 232 -10.49 1.45 2.11
C PRO A 232 -10.73 2.30 3.37
N LEU A 233 -9.98 2.02 4.44
CA LEU A 233 -10.04 2.68 5.73
C LEU A 233 -8.75 3.47 5.96
N LYS A 234 -8.90 4.70 6.45
CA LYS A 234 -7.77 5.55 6.86
C LYS A 234 -7.08 4.95 8.08
N HIS A 235 -5.76 5.05 8.08
CA HIS A 235 -4.93 4.68 9.23
C HIS A 235 -5.26 5.53 10.46
N LEU A 236 -5.03 4.93 11.63
CA LEU A 236 -5.15 5.53 12.96
C LEU A 236 -3.87 6.26 13.38
N GLU A 237 -2.72 5.76 12.91
CA GLU A 237 -1.41 6.38 13.09
C GLU A 237 -1.40 7.83 12.58
N ARG A 238 -0.72 8.72 13.30
CA ARG A 238 -0.58 10.15 13.02
C ARG A 238 0.83 10.68 13.23
N ARG A 239 1.79 9.80 13.57
CA ARG A 239 3.20 10.15 13.77
C ARG A 239 3.77 10.87 12.56
N GLU A 240 4.57 11.90 12.81
CA GLU A 240 5.30 12.64 11.79
C GLU A 240 6.26 11.72 11.00
N GLY A 241 6.37 11.98 9.69
CA GLY A 241 7.24 11.22 8.79
C GLY A 241 6.68 9.88 8.30
N VAL A 242 5.43 9.53 8.63
CA VAL A 242 4.73 8.38 8.06
C VAL A 242 4.25 8.70 6.64
N VAL A 243 4.43 7.76 5.72
CA VAL A 243 4.14 7.92 4.28
C VAL A 243 2.84 7.22 3.93
N TYR A 244 1.84 8.00 3.52
CA TYR A 244 0.55 7.50 3.01
C TYR A 244 0.50 7.59 1.48
N PRO A 245 0.09 6.53 0.77
CA PRO A 245 -0.26 6.59 -0.64
C PRO A 245 -1.35 7.64 -0.94
N SER A 246 -1.28 8.29 -2.11
CA SER A 246 -2.20 9.37 -2.48
C SER A 246 -3.67 8.93 -2.57
N HIS A 247 -3.93 7.65 -2.90
CA HIS A 247 -5.29 7.09 -2.96
C HIS A 247 -5.98 7.00 -1.58
N HIS A 248 -5.24 7.05 -0.47
CA HIS A 248 -5.81 7.08 0.89
C HIS A 248 -6.63 8.35 1.17
N SER A 249 -6.50 9.40 0.34
CA SER A 249 -7.40 10.57 0.38
C SER A 249 -8.88 10.19 0.33
N ARG A 250 -9.21 9.18 -0.49
CA ARG A 250 -10.57 8.67 -0.75
C ARG A 250 -11.08 7.65 0.27
N PHE A 251 -10.23 7.25 1.21
CA PHE A 251 -10.58 6.21 2.18
C PHE A 251 -11.49 6.75 3.27
N PHE A 252 -12.32 5.87 3.82
CA PHE A 252 -13.27 6.16 4.88
C PHE A 252 -12.57 6.34 6.24
N GLY A 253 -13.14 7.17 7.09
CA GLY A 253 -12.72 7.28 8.49
C GLY A 253 -13.06 6.02 9.29
N PRO A 254 -12.42 5.78 10.45
CA PRO A 254 -12.69 4.63 11.32
C PRO A 254 -14.16 4.47 11.75
N HIS A 255 -14.94 5.56 11.76
CA HIS A 255 -16.35 5.58 12.14
C HIS A 255 -17.31 5.41 10.94
N GLN A 256 -16.80 5.31 9.71
CA GLN A 256 -17.59 5.22 8.47
C GLN A 256 -17.64 3.78 7.90
N LEU A 257 -17.54 2.76 8.76
CA LEU A 257 -17.56 1.35 8.33
C LEU A 257 -18.81 0.97 7.55
N GLU A 258 -19.96 1.55 7.90
CA GLU A 258 -21.23 1.21 7.27
C GLU A 258 -21.36 1.84 5.87
N GLU A 259 -21.04 3.13 5.75
CA GLU A 259 -20.92 3.84 4.47
C GLU A 259 -19.92 3.14 3.54
N MET A 260 -18.78 2.70 4.09
CA MET A 260 -17.82 1.87 3.38
C MET A 260 -18.43 0.56 2.86
N ARG A 261 -19.08 -0.23 3.71
CA ARG A 261 -19.70 -1.51 3.31
C ARG A 261 -20.76 -1.30 2.23
N GLN A 262 -21.54 -0.23 2.31
CA GLN A 262 -22.53 0.13 1.29
C GLN A 262 -21.86 0.45 -0.06
N VAL A 263 -20.81 1.27 -0.08
CA VAL A 263 -20.04 1.57 -1.30
C VAL A 263 -19.36 0.33 -1.86
N LEU A 264 -18.77 -0.53 -1.02
CA LEU A 264 -18.17 -1.79 -1.47
C LEU A 264 -19.21 -2.79 -1.99
N SER A 265 -20.43 -2.80 -1.44
CA SER A 265 -21.51 -3.68 -1.90
C SER A 265 -22.14 -3.26 -3.23
N THR A 266 -21.92 -2.01 -3.66
CA THR A 266 -22.46 -1.44 -4.91
C THR A 266 -21.38 -1.23 -5.97
N LYS A 267 -20.35 -0.43 -5.66
CA LYS A 267 -19.24 -0.10 -6.57
C LYS A 267 -18.05 -1.05 -6.50
N GLY A 268 -17.92 -1.82 -5.41
CA GLY A 268 -16.78 -2.72 -5.19
C GLY A 268 -15.47 -2.05 -4.76
N THR A 269 -15.30 -0.74 -4.96
CA THR A 269 -14.07 -0.02 -4.64
C THR A 269 -14.33 1.48 -4.40
N VAL A 270 -13.36 2.15 -3.77
CA VAL A 270 -13.24 3.63 -3.71
C VAL A 270 -12.24 4.20 -4.73
N SER A 271 -11.61 3.35 -5.55
CA SER A 271 -10.76 3.77 -6.67
C SER A 271 -11.61 4.23 -7.86
N ASP A 272 -11.05 5.05 -8.76
CA ASP A 272 -11.72 5.36 -10.04
C ASP A 272 -11.68 4.15 -10.99
N ARG A 273 -10.80 3.18 -10.70
CA ARG A 273 -10.63 1.94 -11.45
C ARG A 273 -11.69 0.94 -11.01
N LEU A 274 -12.92 1.17 -11.48
CA LEU A 274 -14.05 0.29 -11.21
C LEU A 274 -13.77 -1.12 -11.75
N PRO A 275 -14.12 -2.18 -11.00
CA PRO A 275 -14.05 -3.55 -11.50
C PRO A 275 -15.06 -3.76 -12.64
N LYS A 276 -14.77 -4.73 -13.53
CA LYS A 276 -15.60 -5.05 -14.70
C LYS A 276 -17.03 -5.50 -14.38
N TYR A 277 -17.24 -6.02 -13.17
CA TYR A 277 -18.49 -6.51 -12.59
C TYR A 277 -18.42 -6.32 -11.08
#